data_AF-A0A5B9FUI0-F1
#
_entry.id   AF-A0A5B9FUI0-F1
#
_cell.length_a   1.000
_cell.length_b   1.000
_cell.length_c   1.000
_cell.angle_alpha   90.00
_cell.angle_beta   90.00
_cell.angle_gamma   90.00
#
_symmetry.space_group_name_H-M   'P 1'
#
loop_
_entity.id
_entity.type
_entity.pdbx_description
1 polymer ?
#
loop_
_entity_poly.entity_id
_entity_poly.type
_entity_poly.pdbx_seq_one_letter_code
_entity_poly.pdbx_strand_id
1 'polypeptide(L)'
;MPLSDSNLNSLMLEIHNSINSYSNELSENVTYPPGGELTEAEKEELKKISNNPVLKSALQKITADTAAAVVFDIFCLIDGVTDPADEWTGIKLEDIAEDEEPEPEEMMLHDKFYDTYPDRDQHKI
;
A
#
# COMPACT_ATOMS: atom_id res chain seq x y z
N MET A 1 -1.89 -14.27 19.97
CA MET A 1 -3.03 -13.97 20.89
C MET A 1 -4.19 -13.37 20.07
N PRO A 2 -5.50 -13.59 20.33
CA PRO A 2 -6.53 -12.96 19.46
C PRO A 2 -6.32 -11.44 19.38
N LEU A 3 -6.47 -10.87 18.18
CA LEU A 3 -6.29 -9.44 17.93
C LEU A 3 -7.22 -8.64 18.86
N SER A 4 -6.66 -7.79 19.72
CA SER A 4 -7.46 -6.97 20.63
C SER A 4 -8.10 -5.79 19.92
N ASP A 5 -9.22 -5.28 20.46
CA ASP A 5 -9.88 -4.07 19.95
C ASP A 5 -8.94 -2.86 19.96
N SER A 6 -8.00 -2.79 20.92
CA SER A 6 -7.02 -1.69 21.00
C SER A 6 -6.07 -1.70 19.80
N ASN A 7 -5.47 -2.86 19.51
CA ASN A 7 -4.54 -2.99 18.39
C ASN A 7 -5.28 -2.90 17.05
N LEU A 8 -6.47 -3.50 16.94
CA LEU A 8 -7.33 -3.36 15.77
C LEU A 8 -7.64 -1.89 15.49
N ASN A 9 -8.11 -1.13 16.48
CA ASN A 9 -8.41 0.30 16.30
C ASN A 9 -7.17 1.11 15.92
N SER A 10 -6.02 0.80 16.52
CA SER A 10 -4.75 1.48 16.22
C SER A 10 -4.32 1.23 14.77
N LEU A 11 -4.40 -0.03 14.31
CA LEU A 11 -4.11 -0.42 12.93
C LEU A 11 -5.04 0.29 11.94
N MET A 12 -6.35 0.30 12.21
CA MET A 12 -7.34 0.94 11.33
C MET A 12 -7.12 2.45 11.22
N LEU A 13 -6.83 3.11 12.35
CA LEU A 13 -6.53 4.53 12.36
C LEU A 13 -5.26 4.84 11.57
N GLU A 14 -4.21 4.04 11.73
CA GLU A 14 -2.94 4.22 11.03
C GLU A 14 -3.08 4.04 9.52
N ILE A 15 -3.87 3.04 9.09
CA ILE A 15 -4.21 2.83 7.68
C ILE A 15 -4.95 4.05 7.11
N HIS A 16 -5.95 4.57 7.81
CA HIS A 16 -6.66 5.79 7.37
C HIS A 16 -5.74 7.01 7.28
N ASN A 17 -4.85 7.18 8.25
CA ASN A 17 -3.86 8.26 8.23
C ASN A 17 -2.91 8.12 7.05
N SER A 18 -2.43 6.90 6.78
CA SER A 18 -1.56 6.60 5.65
C SER A 18 -2.24 6.90 4.31
N ILE A 19 -3.47 6.42 4.09
CA ILE A 19 -4.25 6.72 2.88
C ILE A 19 -4.39 8.23 2.70
N ASN A 20 -4.74 8.97 3.77
CA ASN A 20 -4.88 10.41 3.71
C ASN A 20 -3.54 11.12 3.42
N SER A 21 -2.44 10.67 4.02
CA SER A 21 -1.11 11.27 3.81
C SER A 21 -0.66 11.11 2.36
N TYR A 22 -0.64 9.87 1.87
CA TYR A 22 -0.17 9.57 0.51
C TYR A 22 -1.09 10.09 -0.59
N SER A 23 -2.41 10.16 -0.35
CA SER A 23 -3.33 10.73 -1.33
C SER A 23 -3.27 12.25 -1.41
N ASN A 24 -2.91 12.93 -0.31
CA ASN A 24 -2.80 14.38 -0.29
C ASN A 24 -1.52 14.90 -0.97
N GLU A 25 -0.46 14.10 -0.97
CA GLU A 25 0.82 14.41 -1.61
C GLU A 25 0.86 13.84 -3.04
N LEU A 26 0.44 14.64 -4.02
CA LEU A 26 0.76 14.36 -5.42
C LEU A 26 2.26 14.62 -5.65
N SER A 27 3.09 13.66 -5.27
CA SER A 27 4.54 13.70 -5.36
C SER A 27 5.02 13.37 -6.79
N GLU A 28 6.06 14.07 -7.25
CA GLU A 28 6.78 13.71 -8.49
C GLU A 28 7.78 12.57 -8.27
N ASN A 29 8.05 12.21 -7.01
CA ASN A 29 9.00 11.15 -6.63
C ASN A 29 8.26 9.82 -6.48
N VAL A 30 7.94 9.19 -7.61
CA VAL A 30 7.41 7.82 -7.64
C VAL A 30 8.59 6.85 -7.54
N THR A 31 8.74 6.22 -6.38
CA THR A 31 9.82 5.27 -6.09
C THR A 31 9.36 3.81 -6.14
N TYR A 32 8.06 3.58 -6.24
CA TYR A 32 7.46 2.26 -6.25
C TYR A 32 6.15 2.25 -7.05
N PRO A 33 5.86 1.19 -7.83
CA PRO A 33 6.72 0.05 -8.09
C PRO A 33 7.97 0.43 -8.90
N PRO A 34 9.05 -0.39 -8.86
CA PRO A 34 10.23 -0.15 -9.68
C PRO A 34 9.87 -0.05 -11.18
N GLY A 35 10.47 0.90 -11.90
CA GLY A 35 10.14 1.14 -13.31
C GLY A 35 8.84 1.92 -13.53
N GLY A 36 8.31 2.56 -12.48
CA GLY A 36 7.18 3.48 -12.52
C GLY A 36 7.59 4.95 -12.46
N GLU A 37 8.88 5.26 -12.67
CA GLU A 37 9.38 6.63 -12.61
C GLU A 37 8.73 7.49 -13.69
N LEU A 38 8.37 8.71 -13.31
CA LEU A 38 7.77 9.66 -14.24
C LEU A 38 8.81 10.13 -15.26
N THR A 39 8.42 10.13 -16.53
CA THR A 39 9.14 10.81 -17.60
C THR A 39 9.11 12.33 -17.38
N GLU A 40 10.06 13.05 -17.99
CA GLU A 40 10.09 14.52 -17.89
C GLU A 40 8.81 15.18 -18.45
N ALA A 41 8.20 14.59 -19.49
CA ALA A 41 6.94 15.05 -20.04
C ALA A 41 5.78 14.87 -19.05
N GLU A 42 5.71 13.74 -18.35
CA GLU A 42 4.70 13.50 -17.32
C GLU A 42 4.87 14.45 -16.14
N LYS A 43 6.11 14.70 -15.69
CA LYS A 43 6.39 15.72 -14.65
C LYS A 43 5.94 17.11 -15.08
N GLU A 44 6.15 17.49 -16.34
CA GLU A 44 5.69 18.77 -16.86
C GLU A 44 4.17 18.89 -16.88
N GLU A 45 3.45 17.83 -17.25
CA GLU A 45 1.99 17.79 -17.18
C GLU A 45 1.48 17.87 -15.73
N LEU A 46 2.13 17.18 -14.78
CA LEU A 46 1.75 17.24 -13.37
C LEU A 46 1.80 18.66 -12.80
N LYS A 47 2.74 19.49 -13.26
CA LYS A 47 2.81 20.91 -12.84
C LYS A 47 1.53 21.67 -13.16
N LYS A 48 0.77 21.29 -14.20
CA LYS A 48 -0.51 21.94 -14.54
C LYS A 48 -1.59 21.67 -13.49
N ILE A 49 -1.52 20.55 -12.77
CA ILE A 49 -2.46 20.21 -11.68
C ILE A 49 -2.27 21.16 -10.50
N SER A 50 -1.03 21.54 -10.19
CA SER A 50 -0.73 22.44 -9.05
C SER A 50 -1.45 23.79 -9.16
N ASN A 51 -1.70 24.27 -10.38
CA ASN A 51 -2.41 25.52 -10.67
C ASN A 51 -3.94 25.35 -10.81
N ASN A 52 -4.46 24.13 -10.62
CA ASN A 52 -5.88 23.82 -10.72
C ASN A 52 -6.37 23.12 -9.43
N PRO A 53 -6.86 23.87 -8.43
CA PRO A 53 -7.25 23.30 -7.14
C PRO A 53 -8.40 22.29 -7.22
N VAL A 54 -9.30 22.45 -8.21
CA VAL A 54 -10.42 21.52 -8.43
C VAL A 54 -9.90 20.19 -8.94
N LEU A 55 -9.03 20.21 -9.96
CA LEU A 55 -8.41 19.01 -10.50
C LEU A 55 -7.53 18.32 -9.46
N LYS A 56 -6.74 19.09 -8.70
CA LYS A 56 -5.94 18.56 -7.60
C LYS A 56 -6.81 17.81 -6.59
N SER A 57 -7.90 18.42 -6.13
CA SER A 57 -8.82 17.78 -5.18
C SER A 57 -9.48 16.51 -5.76
N ALA A 58 -9.85 16.53 -7.04
CA ALA A 58 -10.41 15.35 -7.70
C ALA A 58 -9.40 14.19 -7.72
N LEU A 59 -8.14 14.46 -8.10
CA LEU A 59 -7.08 13.45 -8.12
C LEU A 59 -6.76 12.90 -6.73
N GLN A 60 -6.66 13.77 -5.71
CA GLN A 60 -6.44 13.33 -4.32
C GLN A 60 -7.55 12.36 -3.86
N LYS A 61 -8.82 12.64 -4.19
CA LYS A 61 -9.94 11.75 -3.85
C LYS A 61 -9.88 10.42 -4.60
N ILE A 62 -9.55 10.44 -5.89
CA ILE A 62 -9.39 9.21 -6.69
C ILE A 62 -8.25 8.36 -6.12
N THR A 63 -7.11 8.96 -5.80
CA THR A 63 -5.97 8.26 -5.19
C THR A 63 -6.35 7.67 -3.82
N ALA A 64 -7.05 8.44 -2.98
CA ALA A 64 -7.51 7.96 -1.67
C ALA A 64 -8.48 6.77 -1.80
N ASP A 65 -9.46 6.87 -2.71
CA ASP A 65 -10.44 5.82 -2.99
C ASP A 65 -9.76 4.54 -3.51
N THR A 66 -8.83 4.69 -4.45
CA THR A 66 -8.05 3.58 -5.00
C THR A 66 -7.21 2.89 -3.93
N ALA A 67 -6.53 3.66 -3.08
CA ALA A 67 -5.74 3.10 -1.98
C ALA A 67 -6.63 2.38 -0.94
N ALA A 68 -7.78 2.95 -0.61
CA ALA A 68 -8.75 2.32 0.29
C ALA A 68 -9.30 1.01 -0.29
N ALA A 69 -9.56 0.95 -1.59
CA ALA A 69 -10.01 -0.26 -2.26
C ALA A 69 -8.96 -1.39 -2.18
N VAL A 70 -7.68 -1.08 -2.43
CA VAL A 70 -6.59 -2.06 -2.29
C VAL A 70 -6.51 -2.62 -0.87
N VAL A 71 -6.61 -1.75 0.15
CA VAL A 71 -6.60 -2.21 1.55
C VAL A 71 -7.84 -3.06 1.87
N PHE A 72 -9.01 -2.67 1.37
CA PHE A 72 -10.23 -3.44 1.55
C PHE A 72 -10.13 -4.85 0.94
N ASP A 73 -9.54 -4.97 -0.25
CA ASP A 73 -9.30 -6.26 -0.90
C ASP A 73 -8.33 -7.13 -0.09
N ILE A 74 -7.28 -6.53 0.50
CA ILE A 74 -6.37 -7.23 1.43
C ILE A 74 -7.13 -7.75 2.66
N PHE A 75 -8.03 -6.95 3.24
CA PHE A 75 -8.86 -7.43 4.35
C PHE A 75 -9.81 -8.54 3.93
N CYS A 76 -10.40 -8.48 2.73
CA CYS A 76 -11.20 -9.59 2.22
C CYS A 76 -10.39 -10.89 2.09
N LEU A 77 -9.11 -10.81 1.71
CA LEU A 77 -8.21 -11.98 1.68
C LEU A 77 -7.91 -12.52 3.09
N ILE A 78 -7.69 -11.64 4.08
CA ILE A 78 -7.46 -12.02 5.47
C ILE A 78 -8.72 -12.66 6.09
N ASP A 79 -9.89 -12.10 5.80
CA ASP A 79 -11.18 -12.59 6.29
C ASP A 79 -11.64 -13.88 5.60
N GLY A 80 -10.94 -14.32 4.55
CA GLY A 80 -11.31 -15.50 3.75
C GLY A 80 -12.59 -15.31 2.93
N VAL A 81 -12.93 -14.06 2.60
CA VAL A 81 -14.05 -13.71 1.72
C VAL A 81 -13.65 -13.80 0.25
N THR A 82 -12.34 -13.70 -0.02
CA THR A 82 -11.72 -13.91 -1.32
C THR A 82 -10.49 -14.81 -1.16
N ASP A 83 -10.13 -15.52 -2.22
CA ASP A 83 -8.93 -16.38 -2.27
C ASP A 83 -7.99 -15.89 -3.38
N PRO A 84 -6.65 -16.00 -3.20
CA PRO A 84 -5.70 -15.78 -4.27
C PRO A 84 -5.77 -16.91 -5.31
N ALA A 85 -5.07 -16.73 -6.43
CA ALA A 85 -5.14 -17.67 -7.56
C ALA A 85 -4.46 -19.03 -7.29
N ASP A 86 -3.49 -19.06 -6.37
CA ASP A 86 -2.72 -20.26 -6.00
C ASP A 86 -3.30 -20.97 -4.77
N GLU A 87 -2.73 -22.12 -4.41
CA GLU A 87 -3.11 -22.84 -3.19
C GLU A 87 -3.00 -21.95 -1.94
N TRP A 88 -4.11 -21.78 -1.23
CA TRP A 88 -4.23 -20.86 -0.10
C TRP A 88 -4.95 -21.50 1.09
N THR A 89 -4.33 -21.43 2.26
CA THR A 89 -4.90 -21.93 3.51
C THR A 89 -5.42 -20.82 4.43
N GLY A 90 -5.29 -19.55 4.02
CA GLY A 90 -5.62 -18.39 4.83
C GLY A 90 -4.43 -17.83 5.63
N ILE A 91 -4.58 -16.58 6.07
CA ILE A 91 -3.71 -15.89 7.04
C ILE A 91 -4.56 -15.31 8.15
N LYS A 92 -3.94 -14.99 9.28
CA LYS A 92 -4.62 -14.40 10.43
C LYS A 92 -3.75 -13.32 11.07
N LEU A 93 -4.40 -12.24 11.50
CA LEU A 93 -3.78 -11.21 12.34
C LEU A 93 -3.97 -11.55 13.82
N GLU A 94 -2.91 -11.39 14.60
CA GLU A 94 -2.91 -11.60 16.04
C GLU A 94 -2.07 -10.57 16.78
N ASP A 95 -2.37 -10.37 18.07
CA ASP A 95 -1.54 -9.57 18.96
C ASP A 95 -0.21 -10.29 19.23
N ILE A 96 0.89 -9.53 19.19
CA ILE A 96 2.24 -9.96 19.61
C ILE A 96 2.21 -10.20 21.12
N ALA A 97 2.74 -11.33 21.59
CA ALA A 97 2.78 -11.62 23.02
C ALA A 97 3.84 -10.78 23.75
N GLU A 98 3.60 -10.41 25.01
CA GLU A 98 4.51 -9.56 25.79
C GLU A 98 5.90 -10.17 26.01
N ASP A 99 6.00 -11.50 25.93
CA ASP A 99 7.21 -12.30 26.10
C ASP A 99 7.77 -12.84 24.78
N GLU A 100 7.21 -12.45 23.65
CA GLU A 100 7.70 -12.82 22.33
C GLU A 100 8.95 -12.00 22.02
N GLU A 101 10.11 -12.65 21.96
CA GLU A 101 11.30 -12.01 21.41
C GLU A 101 11.05 -11.69 19.93
N PRO A 102 11.43 -10.50 19.45
CA PRO A 102 11.26 -10.17 18.05
C PRO A 102 11.97 -11.24 17.21
N GLU A 103 11.21 -11.89 16.33
CA GLU A 103 11.72 -12.88 15.38
C GLU A 103 13.00 -12.32 14.69
N PRO A 104 14.07 -13.12 14.60
CA PRO A 104 15.38 -12.64 14.15
C PRO A 104 15.37 -12.29 12.67
N GLU A 105 15.24 -11.01 12.30
CA GLU A 105 15.37 -10.46 10.93
C GLU A 105 14.82 -11.36 9.81
N GLU A 106 13.80 -12.18 10.07
CA GLU A 106 13.12 -12.90 9.00
C GLU A 106 12.53 -11.83 8.09
N MET A 107 12.78 -11.94 6.78
CA MET A 107 12.41 -10.91 5.81
C MET A 107 10.98 -10.44 6.08
N MET A 108 10.87 -9.19 6.54
CA MET A 108 9.63 -8.60 6.97
C MET A 108 8.66 -8.57 5.79
N LEU A 109 7.35 -8.53 6.03
CA LEU A 109 6.37 -8.55 4.94
C LEU A 109 6.58 -7.42 3.93
N HIS A 110 7.06 -6.26 4.36
CA HIS A 110 7.41 -5.16 3.44
C HIS A 110 8.58 -5.54 2.54
N ASP A 111 9.65 -6.14 3.07
CA ASP A 111 10.79 -6.60 2.27
C ASP A 111 10.37 -7.67 1.26
N LYS A 112 9.59 -8.68 1.71
CA LYS A 112 9.03 -9.70 0.81
C LYS A 112 8.16 -9.09 -0.29
N PHE A 113 7.35 -8.08 0.05
CA PHE A 113 6.53 -7.39 -0.93
C PHE A 113 7.40 -6.67 -1.99
N TYR A 114 8.49 -6.03 -1.59
CA TYR A 114 9.47 -5.47 -2.53
C TYR A 114 10.11 -6.56 -3.40
N ASP A 115 10.53 -7.68 -2.80
CA ASP A 115 11.21 -8.78 -3.50
C ASP A 115 10.32 -9.55 -4.48
N THR A 116 8.99 -9.46 -4.33
CA THR A 116 8.04 -10.10 -5.26
C THR A 116 7.88 -9.36 -6.59
N TYR A 117 8.45 -8.16 -6.74
CA TYR A 117 8.45 -7.48 -8.04
C TYR A 117 9.41 -8.18 -9.00
N PRO A 118 8.95 -8.58 -10.21
CA PRO A 118 9.81 -9.24 -11.17
C PRO A 118 10.92 -8.30 -11.65
N ASP A 119 12.19 -8.75 -11.59
CA ASP A 119 13.36 -8.09 -12.17
C ASP A 119 13.08 -7.72 -13.64
N ARG A 120 13.00 -6.42 -13.93
CA ARG A 120 12.59 -5.86 -15.22
C ARG A 120 13.67 -5.90 -16.32
N ASP A 121 14.53 -6.90 -16.36
CA ASP A 121 15.48 -7.07 -17.48
C ASP A 121 14.80 -7.44 -18.83
N GLN A 122 13.47 -7.51 -18.89
CA GLN A 122 12.73 -7.97 -20.09
C GLN A 122 12.06 -6.87 -20.93
N HIS A 123 12.08 -5.60 -20.54
CA HIS A 123 11.49 -4.52 -21.36
C HIS A 123 12.41 -3.31 -21.52
N LYS A 124 13.58 -3.55 -22.13
CA LYS A 124 14.23 -2.53 -22.98
C LYS A 124 13.77 -2.79 -24.41
N ILE A 125 12.77 -2.04 -24.86
CA ILE A 125 12.46 -1.85 -26.29
C ILE A 125 12.71 -0.38 -26.60
#